data_AF-A0A1D6L4I5-F1
#
_entry.id   AF-A0A1D6L4I5-F1
#
_cell.length_a   1.000
_cell.length_b   1.000
_cell.length_c   1.000
_cell.angle_alpha   90.00
_cell.angle_beta   90.00
_cell.angle_gamma   90.00
#
_symmetry.space_group_name_H-M   'P 1'
#
loop_
_entity.id
_entity.type
_entity.pdbx_description
1 polymer ?
#
loop_
_entity_poly.entity_id
_entity_poly.type
_entity_poly.pdbx_seq_one_letter_code
_entity_poly.pdbx_strand_id
1 'polypeptide(L)'
;MELTSQGAGTYWYLPPECFDLSKTPFISFLVQVDVWSAGVMFYQMLFGKRPFGHDQTQERILREDTIINARRVEFPSKPAVSTEHSQDLIRRCLTYNQSERPDVLTIAQDPYLSYAKR
;
A
#
# COMPACT_ATOMS: atom_id res chain seq x y z
N MET A 1 -14.38 21.84 0.62
CA MET A 1 -14.81 20.46 0.34
C MET A 1 -13.74 19.55 0.92
N GLU A 2 -14.02 18.91 2.05
CA GLU A 2 -13.19 17.79 2.51
C GLU A 2 -13.44 16.63 1.54
N LEU A 3 -12.42 16.24 0.77
CA LEU A 3 -12.55 15.22 -0.27
C LEU A 3 -12.54 13.78 0.32
N THR A 4 -12.24 13.64 1.61
CA THR A 4 -12.18 12.35 2.31
C THR A 4 -12.75 12.50 3.73
N SER A 5 -13.75 11.71 4.11
CA SER A 5 -14.20 11.63 5.50
C SER A 5 -13.20 10.81 6.32
N GLN A 6 -12.67 11.39 7.41
CA GLN A 6 -11.79 10.68 8.33
C GLN A 6 -12.52 9.48 8.95
N GLY A 7 -11.88 8.31 8.96
CA GLY A 7 -12.48 7.06 9.44
C GLY A 7 -13.35 6.33 8.41
N ALA A 8 -13.60 6.89 7.22
CA ALA A 8 -14.23 6.19 6.11
C ALA A 8 -13.19 5.47 5.24
N GLY A 9 -13.58 4.32 4.65
CA GLY A 9 -12.73 3.53 3.77
C GLY A 9 -12.42 2.13 4.31
N THR A 10 -11.67 1.35 3.52
CA THR A 10 -11.30 -0.03 3.84
C THR A 10 -9.86 -0.04 4.37
N TYR A 11 -9.69 -0.10 5.69
CA TYR A 11 -8.42 0.26 6.38
C TYR A 11 -7.19 -0.52 5.92
N TRP A 12 -7.35 -1.76 5.45
CA TRP A 12 -6.24 -2.55 4.91
C TRP A 12 -5.55 -1.93 3.69
N TYR A 13 -6.26 -1.10 2.92
CA TYR A 13 -5.74 -0.43 1.72
C TYR A 13 -5.36 1.02 1.98
N LEU A 14 -5.65 1.56 3.16
CA LEU A 14 -5.24 2.91 3.52
C LEU A 14 -3.77 2.90 3.99
N PRO A 15 -2.98 3.91 3.62
CA PRO A 15 -1.62 4.07 4.12
C PRO A 15 -1.61 4.67 5.54
N PRO A 16 -0.48 4.56 6.27
CA PRO A 16 -0.36 5.02 7.65
C PRO A 16 -0.71 6.51 7.85
N GLU A 17 -0.40 7.37 6.89
CA GLU A 17 -0.70 8.80 6.96
C GLU A 17 -2.19 9.13 7.03
N CYS A 18 -3.08 8.24 6.55
CA CYS A 18 -4.53 8.43 6.65
C CYS A 18 -5.06 8.28 8.09
N PHE A 19 -4.25 7.72 8.99
CA PHE A 19 -4.59 7.55 10.41
C PHE A 19 -3.97 8.64 11.29
N ASP A 20 -3.10 9.50 10.73
CA ASP A 20 -2.51 10.64 11.42
C ASP A 20 -3.46 11.86 11.36
N LEU A 21 -4.30 12.00 12.38
CA LEU A 21 -5.28 13.09 12.51
C LEU A 21 -4.65 14.49 12.69
N SER A 22 -3.33 14.58 12.89
CA SER A 22 -2.64 15.86 13.08
C SER A 22 -2.34 16.60 11.77
N LYS A 23 -2.47 15.92 10.61
CA LYS A 23 -2.10 16.47 9.31
C LYS A 23 -3.33 16.73 8.45
N THR A 24 -3.48 17.96 7.97
CA THR A 24 -4.47 18.30 6.95
C THR A 24 -4.06 17.67 5.61
N PRO A 25 -4.91 16.89 4.94
CA PRO A 25 -4.54 16.25 3.69
C PRO A 25 -4.44 17.28 2.56
N PHE A 26 -3.24 17.45 1.99
CA PHE A 26 -3.06 18.17 0.72
C PHE A 26 -3.38 17.24 -0.47
N ILE A 27 -3.65 17.79 -1.66
CA ILE A 27 -3.97 17.01 -2.87
C ILE A 27 -2.85 16.01 -3.22
N SER A 28 -1.59 16.38 -2.99
CA SER A 28 -0.45 15.48 -3.18
C SER A 28 -0.50 14.24 -2.28
N PHE A 29 -1.25 14.26 -1.17
CA PHE A 29 -1.45 13.09 -0.33
C PHE A 29 -2.33 12.05 -1.00
N LEU A 30 -3.39 12.47 -1.69
CA LEU A 30 -4.37 11.57 -2.28
C LEU A 30 -3.76 10.70 -3.39
N VAL A 31 -2.92 11.29 -4.25
CA VAL A 31 -2.27 10.54 -5.34
C VAL A 31 -1.29 9.48 -4.80
N GLN A 32 -0.62 9.75 -3.69
CA GLN A 32 0.31 8.81 -3.06
C GLN A 32 -0.42 7.73 -2.24
N VAL A 33 -1.64 8.02 -1.76
CA VAL A 33 -2.53 7.04 -1.13
C VAL A 33 -2.96 5.96 -2.12
N ASP A 34 -3.22 6.34 -3.37
CA ASP A 34 -3.58 5.38 -4.42
C ASP A 34 -2.43 4.41 -4.75
N VAL A 35 -1.18 4.88 -4.72
CA VAL A 35 0.01 4.03 -4.93
C VAL A 35 0.10 2.95 -3.86
N TRP A 36 -0.13 3.29 -2.60
CA TRP A 36 -0.15 2.32 -1.50
C TRP A 36 -1.29 1.31 -1.69
N SER A 37 -2.49 1.81 -1.98
CA SER A 37 -3.68 0.98 -2.23
C SER A 37 -3.44 -0.03 -3.36
N ALA A 38 -2.79 0.41 -4.45
CA ALA A 38 -2.41 -0.44 -5.57
C ALA A 38 -1.37 -1.51 -5.16
N GLY A 39 -0.39 -1.16 -4.32
CA GLY A 39 0.59 -2.11 -3.77
C GLY A 39 -0.07 -3.20 -2.91
N VAL A 40 -1.01 -2.82 -2.03
CA VAL A 40 -1.78 -3.76 -1.21
C VAL A 40 -2.61 -4.71 -2.09
N MET A 41 -3.30 -4.15 -3.09
CA MET A 41 -4.10 -4.93 -4.03
C MET A 41 -3.24 -5.92 -4.82
N PHE A 42 -2.09 -5.46 -5.32
CA PHE A 42 -1.18 -6.29 -6.08
C PHE A 42 -0.61 -7.44 -5.25
N TYR A 43 -0.20 -7.16 -4.00
CA TYR A 43 0.19 -8.21 -3.06
C TYR A 43 -0.93 -9.24 -2.84
N GLN A 44 -2.17 -8.78 -2.66
CA GLN A 44 -3.32 -9.67 -2.46
C GLN A 44 -3.60 -10.55 -3.69
N MET A 45 -3.44 -10.02 -4.90
CA MET A 45 -3.61 -10.81 -6.12
C MET A 45 -2.55 -11.91 -6.26
N LEU A 46 -1.31 -11.65 -5.85
CA LEU A 46 -0.22 -12.64 -5.94
C LEU A 46 -0.27 -13.71 -4.83
N PHE A 47 -0.55 -13.29 -3.59
CA PHE A 47 -0.40 -14.16 -2.42
C PHE A 47 -1.73 -14.63 -1.83
N GLY A 48 -2.87 -14.12 -2.32
CA GLY A 48 -4.21 -14.42 -1.79
C GLY A 48 -4.50 -13.86 -0.40
N LYS A 49 -3.52 -13.17 0.21
CA LYS A 49 -3.61 -12.59 1.56
C LYS A 49 -3.21 -11.12 1.53
N ARG A 50 -3.62 -10.36 2.54
CA ARG A 50 -3.26 -8.94 2.65
C ARG A 50 -1.88 -8.80 3.31
N PRO A 51 -1.07 -7.80 2.93
CA PRO A 51 0.26 -7.60 3.51
C PRO A 51 0.18 -7.20 4.99
N PHE A 52 -0.87 -6.49 5.38
CA PHE A 52 -1.10 -6.03 6.76
C PHE A 52 -2.50 -6.44 7.21
N GLY A 53 -2.61 -6.90 8.46
CA GLY A 53 -3.89 -7.16 9.12
C GLY A 53 -4.85 -8.13 8.44
N HIS A 54 -4.35 -9.12 7.68
CA HIS A 54 -5.18 -10.04 6.88
C HIS A 54 -6.39 -10.62 7.63
N ASP A 55 -6.19 -11.07 8.87
CA ASP A 55 -7.21 -11.70 9.72
C ASP A 55 -7.76 -10.77 10.83
N GLN A 56 -7.44 -9.47 10.75
CA GLN A 56 -7.89 -8.49 11.74
C GLN A 56 -9.13 -7.75 11.23
N THR A 57 -10.11 -7.51 12.09
CA THR A 57 -11.21 -6.57 11.82
C THR A 57 -10.71 -5.12 11.74
N GLN A 58 -11.46 -4.22 11.09
CA GLN A 58 -11.12 -2.79 11.04
C GLN A 58 -10.96 -2.15 12.43
N GLU A 59 -11.80 -2.53 13.39
CA GLU A 59 -11.71 -2.05 14.77
C GLU A 59 -10.40 -2.49 15.43
N ARG A 60 -9.99 -3.74 15.22
CA ARG A 60 -8.71 -4.27 15.71
C ARG A 60 -7.52 -3.58 15.05
N ILE A 61 -7.60 -3.28 13.76
CA ILE A 61 -6.56 -2.54 13.02
C ILE A 61 -6.33 -1.15 13.62
N LEU A 62 -7.41 -0.43 13.94
CA LEU A 62 -7.33 0.87 14.61
C LEU A 62 -6.77 0.73 16.02
N ARG A 63 -7.27 -0.23 16.80
CA ARG A 63 -6.88 -0.39 18.20
C ARG A 63 -5.43 -0.84 18.39
N GLU A 64 -4.93 -1.67 17.48
CA GLU A 64 -3.55 -2.20 17.51
C GLU A 64 -2.59 -1.39 16.66
N ASP A 65 -3.01 -0.23 16.12
CA ASP A 65 -2.19 0.62 15.26
C ASP A 65 -1.48 -0.15 14.13
N THR A 66 -2.16 -1.16 13.56
CA THR A 66 -1.47 -2.15 12.71
C THR A 66 -0.93 -1.50 11.44
N ILE A 67 -1.70 -0.59 10.83
CA ILE A 67 -1.25 0.14 9.63
C ILE A 67 -0.22 1.21 9.99
N ILE A 68 -0.38 1.89 11.13
CA ILE A 68 0.61 2.87 11.62
C ILE A 68 1.97 2.21 11.88
N ASN A 69 1.99 0.93 12.25
CA ASN A 69 3.21 0.16 12.47
C ASN A 69 3.69 -0.63 11.24
N ALA A 70 3.04 -0.47 10.08
CA ALA A 70 3.34 -1.19 8.84
C ALA A 70 4.62 -0.69 8.14
N ARG A 71 5.77 -0.78 8.82
CA ARG A 71 7.06 -0.25 8.32
C ARG A 71 7.68 -1.08 7.20
N ARG A 72 7.40 -2.38 7.15
CA ARG A 72 7.97 -3.30 6.16
C ARG A 72 6.98 -4.38 5.78
N VAL A 73 6.84 -4.64 4.49
CA VAL A 73 6.07 -5.75 3.95
C VAL A 73 6.87 -7.05 4.02
N GLU A 74 6.22 -8.13 4.43
CA GLU A 74 6.80 -9.48 4.45
C GLU A 74 6.21 -10.34 3.33
N PHE A 75 7.08 -11.04 2.61
CA PHE A 75 6.69 -11.92 1.51
C PHE A 75 6.79 -13.38 1.97
N PRO A 76 5.73 -14.19 1.82
CA PRO A 76 5.84 -15.61 2.08
C PRO A 76 6.74 -16.27 1.04
N SER A 77 7.43 -17.34 1.43
CA SER A 77 8.26 -18.14 0.53
C SER A 77 7.45 -18.94 -0.52
N LYS A 78 6.12 -18.99 -0.37
CA LYS A 78 5.19 -19.64 -1.29
C LYS A 78 3.95 -18.75 -1.50
N PRO A 79 3.36 -18.76 -2.71
CA PRO A 79 3.77 -19.54 -3.87
C PRO A 79 4.92 -18.85 -4.63
N ALA A 80 5.74 -19.61 -5.38
CA ALA A 80 6.92 -19.10 -6.10
C ALA A 80 6.57 -18.25 -7.34
N VAL A 81 5.35 -17.75 -7.43
CA VAL A 81 4.77 -17.04 -8.59
C VAL A 81 5.37 -15.64 -8.71
N SER A 82 5.81 -15.07 -7.60
CA SER A 82 6.42 -13.75 -7.54
C SER A 82 7.91 -13.80 -7.89
N THR A 83 8.32 -13.20 -9.01
CA THR A 83 9.72 -12.88 -9.28
C THR A 83 10.22 -11.80 -8.32
N GLU A 84 11.53 -11.72 -8.05
CA GLU A 84 12.12 -10.63 -7.25
C GLU A 84 11.64 -9.23 -7.69
N HIS A 85 11.43 -9.04 -9.00
CA HIS A 85 10.90 -7.80 -9.58
C HIS A 85 9.47 -7.46 -9.11
N SER A 86 8.60 -8.46 -8.98
CA SER A 86 7.24 -8.22 -8.46
C SER A 86 7.24 -7.80 -6.98
N GLN A 87 8.16 -8.37 -6.19
CA GLN A 87 8.31 -8.02 -4.79
C GLN A 87 8.92 -6.63 -4.63
N ASP A 88 9.88 -6.28 -5.48
CA ASP A 88 10.48 -4.94 -5.51
C ASP A 88 9.43 -3.86 -5.80
N LEU A 89 8.59 -4.07 -6.83
CA LEU A 89 7.48 -3.18 -7.13
C LEU A 89 6.56 -2.98 -5.92
N ILE A 90 6.18 -4.08 -5.24
CA ILE A 90 5.34 -4.00 -4.03
C ILE A 90 6.05 -3.24 -2.91
N ARG A 91 7.35 -3.47 -2.67
CA ARG A 91 8.12 -2.75 -1.64
C ARG A 91 8.13 -1.25 -1.91
N ARG A 92 8.31 -0.84 -3.17
CA ARG A 92 8.28 0.57 -3.60
C ARG A 92 6.91 1.21 -3.41
N CYS A 93 5.83 0.49 -3.73
CA CYS A 93 4.46 0.98 -3.50
C CYS A 93 4.12 1.08 -2.00
N LEU A 94 4.62 0.14 -1.19
CA LEU A 94 4.38 0.06 0.26
C LEU A 94 5.48 0.76 1.08
N THR A 95 6.12 1.80 0.52
CA THR A 95 7.04 2.64 1.27
C THR A 95 6.28 3.40 2.36
N TYR A 96 6.69 3.17 3.62
CA TYR A 96 6.08 3.76 4.80
C TYR A 96 6.14 5.29 4.79
N ASN A 97 7.32 5.84 4.50
CA ASN A 97 7.49 7.28 4.39
C ASN A 97 6.89 7.77 3.08
N GLN A 98 5.84 8.56 3.20
CA GLN A 98 5.15 9.14 2.07
C GLN A 98 6.10 9.91 1.15
N SER A 99 7.01 10.74 1.67
CA SER A 99 7.89 11.55 0.82
C SER A 99 8.86 10.73 -0.03
N GLU A 100 9.10 9.47 0.35
CA GLU A 100 9.95 8.52 -0.37
C GLU A 100 9.13 7.57 -1.25
N ARG A 101 7.79 7.59 -1.13
CA ARG A 101 6.90 6.78 -1.96
C ARG A 101 6.89 7.37 -3.37
N PRO A 102 7.21 6.58 -4.41
CA PRO A 102 7.16 7.07 -5.78
C PRO A 102 5.72 7.46 -6.16
N ASP A 103 5.58 8.43 -7.07
CA ASP A 103 4.28 8.79 -7.61
C ASP A 103 3.73 7.73 -8.57
N VAL A 104 2.44 7.84 -8.90
CA VAL A 104 1.75 6.90 -9.79
C VAL A 104 2.43 6.81 -11.16
N LEU A 105 2.94 7.94 -11.69
CA LEU A 105 3.59 7.98 -12.99
C LEU A 105 4.92 7.22 -12.99
N THR A 106 5.70 7.33 -11.91
CA THR A 106 6.96 6.60 -11.73
C THR A 106 6.70 5.10 -11.57
N ILE A 107 5.69 4.72 -10.79
CA ILE A 107 5.30 3.30 -10.64
C ILE A 107 4.79 2.72 -11.94
N ALA A 108 4.01 3.46 -12.73
CA ALA A 108 3.49 3.01 -14.01
C ALA A 108 4.59 2.69 -15.06
N GLN A 109 5.76 3.30 -14.90
CA GLN A 109 6.94 3.05 -15.74
C GLN A 109 7.84 1.92 -15.23
N ASP A 110 7.44 1.23 -14.16
CA ASP A 110 8.24 0.14 -13.60
C ASP A 110 8.46 -0.98 -14.64
N PRO A 111 9.69 -1.51 -14.77
CA PRO A 111 10.00 -2.59 -15.72
C PRO A 111 9.09 -3.82 -15.57
N TYR A 112 8.61 -4.10 -14.35
CA TYR A 112 7.68 -5.19 -14.10
C TYR A 112 6.33 -5.00 -14.81
N LEU A 113 5.86 -3.75 -14.94
CA LEU A 113 4.61 -3.42 -15.63
C LEU A 113 4.82 -3.26 -17.14
N SER A 114 6.06 -3.07 -17.59
CA SER A 114 6.38 -3.04 -19.00
C SER A 114 6.31 -4.44 -19.61
N TYR A 115 5.34 -4.66 -20.50
CA TYR A 115 5.31 -5.86 -21.32
C TYR A 115 6.36 -5.72 -22.45
N ALA A 116 7.57 -6.20 -22.20
CA ALA A 116 8.51 -6.45 -23.29
C ALA A 116 8.06 -7.73 -24.00
N LYS A 117 7.46 -7.62 -25.20
CA LYS A 117 7.37 -8.76 -26.13
C LYS A 117 8.79 -9.29 -26.32
N ARG A 118 9.06 -10.48 -25.78
CA ARG A 118 10.12 -11.32 -26.33
C ARG A 118 9.61 -12.00 -27.59
#